data_AF-A0A3N7CAB9-F1
#
_entry.id   AF-A0A3N7CAB9-F1
#
_cell.length_a   1.000
_cell.length_b   1.000
_cell.length_c   1.000
_cell.angle_alpha   90.00
_cell.angle_beta   90.00
_cell.angle_gamma   90.00
#
_symmetry.space_group_name_H-M   'P 1'
#
loop_
_entity.id
_entity.type
_entity.pdbx_description
1 polymer ?
#
loop_
_entity_poly.entity_id
_entity_poly.type
_entity_poly.pdbx_seq_one_letter_code
_entity_poly.pdbx_strand_id
1 'polypeptide(L)'
;MKRYNLLIVLLLLIFNVTTAQKKGSPAADLSLLKDTKSKIEATVPLVIQHLQTISTKEGDNNIVNNGKIALGKEYGILESEWFLYRNNMKNCILNNSSKKAKKCMEYHTQYLRNTFINYNNYISNLTRKNGYLGVEGDTKFDFKPADIATKLSEAYFNANDAAGRMKADQKREFLGQTMSDDNKLTPYAQLAQ
;
A
#
# COMPACT_ATOMS: atom_id res chain seq x y z
N MET A 1 21.62 -23.34 24.45
CA MET A 1 21.74 -22.01 23.81
C MET A 1 20.62 -21.08 24.28
N LYS A 2 21.02 -20.06 25.07
CA LYS A 2 20.44 -18.72 25.27
C LYS A 2 18.91 -18.50 25.19
N ARG A 3 18.15 -18.98 26.18
CA ARG A 3 16.77 -18.49 26.47
C ARG A 3 16.73 -17.01 26.92
N TYR A 4 17.85 -16.49 27.43
CA TYR A 4 18.00 -15.09 27.85
C TYR A 4 18.10 -14.09 26.68
N ASN A 5 18.43 -14.54 25.47
CA ASN A 5 18.53 -13.63 24.31
C ASN A 5 17.15 -13.16 23.82
N LEU A 6 16.14 -14.04 23.85
CA LEU A 6 14.81 -13.70 23.36
C LEU A 6 14.14 -12.63 24.22
N LEU A 7 14.33 -12.74 25.53
CA LEU A 7 13.80 -11.81 26.54
C LEU A 7 14.47 -10.44 26.44
N ILE A 8 15.78 -10.38 26.20
CA ILE A 8 16.52 -9.12 25.98
C ILE A 8 16.08 -8.46 24.67
N VAL A 9 15.88 -9.22 23.59
CA VAL A 9 15.36 -8.70 22.31
C VAL A 9 13.93 -8.17 22.48
N LEU A 10 13.06 -8.88 23.20
CA LEU A 10 11.71 -8.42 23.54
C LEU A 10 11.73 -7.15 24.40
N LEU A 11 12.58 -7.09 25.42
CA LEU A 11 12.73 -5.90 26.27
C LEU A 11 13.21 -4.70 25.46
N LEU A 12 14.21 -4.87 24.59
CA LEU A 12 14.70 -3.80 23.70
C LEU A 12 13.62 -3.30 22.74
N LEU A 13 12.79 -4.20 22.20
CA LEU A 13 11.62 -3.84 21.40
C LEU A 13 10.60 -3.00 22.21
N ILE A 14 10.30 -3.40 23.45
CA ILE A 14 9.34 -2.69 24.32
C ILE A 14 9.87 -1.30 24.73
N PHE A 15 11.17 -1.15 25.02
CA PHE A 15 11.78 0.15 25.35
C PHE A 15 11.79 1.12 24.16
N ASN A 16 12.02 0.63 22.93
CA ASN A 16 11.97 1.48 21.73
C ASN A 16 10.53 1.97 21.45
N VAL A 17 9.51 1.14 21.67
CA VAL A 17 8.10 1.50 21.41
C VAL A 17 7.56 2.51 22.43
N THR A 18 7.92 2.37 23.72
CA THR A 18 7.40 3.23 24.80
C THR A 18 7.97 4.65 24.78
N THR A 19 9.20 4.86 24.32
CA THR A 19 9.79 6.22 24.18
C THR A 19 9.21 7.06 23.04
N ALA A 20 8.48 6.46 22.10
CA ALA A 20 7.93 7.13 20.94
C ALA A 20 6.54 7.76 21.18
N GLN A 21 5.75 7.25 22.13
CA GLN A 21 4.38 7.72 22.37
C GLN A 21 4.35 8.98 23.24
N LYS A 22 3.65 10.04 22.77
CA LYS A 22 3.26 11.16 23.64
C LYS A 22 2.03 10.72 24.41
N LYS A 23 1.91 11.12 25.68
CA LYS A 23 0.60 11.16 26.33
C LYS A 23 -0.34 12.02 25.45
N GLY A 24 -1.36 11.41 24.86
CA GLY A 24 -2.35 12.09 24.01
C GLY A 24 -2.00 12.26 22.52
N SER A 25 -0.97 11.59 21.97
CA SER A 25 -0.75 11.52 20.51
C SER A 25 -1.03 10.12 19.98
N PRO A 26 -1.72 9.97 18.83
CA PRO A 26 -1.96 8.66 18.23
C PRO A 26 -0.63 7.93 17.95
N ALA A 27 -0.64 6.60 18.12
CA ALA A 27 0.49 5.79 17.71
C ALA A 27 0.65 5.82 16.18
N ALA A 28 1.90 5.68 15.71
CA ALA A 28 2.16 5.48 14.29
C ALA A 28 1.72 4.06 13.89
N ASP A 29 0.51 3.93 13.35
CA ASP A 29 -0.02 2.65 12.87
C ASP A 29 0.52 2.31 11.48
N LEU A 30 1.72 1.74 11.45
CA LEU A 30 2.35 1.30 10.20
C LEU A 30 1.77 -0.01 9.68
N SER A 31 0.87 -0.68 10.41
CA SER A 31 0.19 -1.90 9.92
C SER A 31 -0.71 -1.62 8.71
N LEU A 32 -1.13 -0.35 8.54
CA LEU A 32 -1.86 0.14 7.38
C LEU A 32 -1.13 -0.07 6.04
N LEU A 33 0.20 -0.19 6.05
CA LEU A 33 0.96 -0.53 4.83
C LEU A 33 0.60 -1.92 4.33
N LYS A 34 0.49 -2.89 5.25
CA LYS A 34 0.13 -4.27 4.95
C LYS A 34 -1.34 -4.38 4.55
N ASP A 35 -2.24 -3.70 5.25
CA ASP A 35 -3.67 -3.62 4.89
C ASP A 35 -3.85 -3.01 3.48
N THR A 36 -3.16 -1.91 3.19
CA THR A 36 -3.20 -1.27 1.87
C THR A 36 -2.71 -2.22 0.78
N LYS A 37 -1.56 -2.87 1.01
CA LYS A 37 -1.02 -3.88 0.10
C LYS A 37 -2.08 -4.95 -0.19
N SER A 38 -2.67 -5.57 0.84
CA SER A 38 -3.67 -6.62 0.65
C SER A 38 -4.89 -6.15 -0.15
N LYS A 39 -5.35 -4.91 0.06
CA LYS A 39 -6.47 -4.34 -0.71
C LYS A 39 -6.14 -4.11 -2.17
N ILE A 40 -4.91 -3.67 -2.47
CA ILE A 40 -4.41 -3.54 -3.84
C ILE A 40 -4.31 -4.93 -4.49
N GLU A 41 -3.69 -5.90 -3.82
CA GLU A 41 -3.46 -7.23 -4.40
C GLU A 41 -4.77 -7.99 -4.65
N ALA A 42 -5.77 -7.81 -3.80
CA ALA A 42 -7.08 -8.44 -3.95
C ALA A 42 -7.84 -7.99 -5.20
N THR A 43 -7.51 -6.85 -5.81
CA THR A 43 -8.20 -6.41 -7.04
C THR A 43 -7.83 -7.27 -8.24
N VAL A 44 -6.59 -7.75 -8.33
CA VAL A 44 -6.08 -8.50 -9.48
C VAL A 44 -6.87 -9.77 -9.77
N PRO A 45 -7.02 -10.73 -8.82
CA PRO A 45 -7.77 -11.95 -9.08
C PRO A 45 -9.24 -11.67 -9.39
N LEU A 46 -9.85 -10.65 -8.76
CA LEU A 46 -11.24 -10.27 -9.02
C LEU A 46 -11.45 -9.77 -10.46
N VAL A 47 -10.55 -8.92 -10.96
CA VAL A 47 -10.61 -8.45 -12.35
C VAL A 47 -10.39 -9.61 -13.32
N ILE A 48 -9.45 -10.52 -13.04
CA ILE A 48 -9.19 -11.68 -13.90
C ILE A 48 -10.39 -12.62 -13.95
N GLN A 49 -11.03 -12.88 -12.81
CA GLN A 49 -12.25 -13.67 -12.75
C GLN A 49 -13.38 -13.03 -13.56
N HIS A 50 -13.51 -11.70 -13.51
CA HIS A 50 -14.47 -10.98 -14.33
C HIS A 50 -14.19 -11.16 -15.82
N LEU A 51 -12.92 -11.00 -16.24
CA LEU A 51 -12.50 -11.21 -17.62
C LEU A 51 -12.73 -12.65 -18.10
N GLN A 52 -12.51 -13.64 -17.25
CA GLN A 52 -12.78 -15.06 -17.54
C GLN A 52 -14.26 -15.32 -17.75
N THR A 53 -15.11 -14.68 -16.95
CA THR A 53 -16.57 -14.75 -17.08
C THR A 53 -17.02 -14.20 -18.44
N ILE A 54 -16.51 -13.04 -18.84
CA ILE A 54 -16.79 -12.45 -20.15
C ILE A 54 -16.28 -13.37 -21.27
N SER A 55 -15.03 -13.80 -21.18
CA SER A 55 -14.38 -14.63 -22.20
C SER A 55 -15.12 -15.95 -22.45
N THR A 56 -15.57 -16.61 -21.39
CA THR A 56 -16.39 -17.83 -21.49
C THR A 56 -17.71 -17.57 -22.20
N LYS A 57 -18.35 -16.43 -21.88
CA LYS A 57 -19.65 -16.06 -22.44
C LYS A 57 -19.56 -15.71 -23.93
N GLU A 58 -18.56 -14.91 -24.29
CA GLU A 58 -18.33 -14.48 -25.67
C GLU A 58 -17.64 -15.56 -26.52
N GLY A 59 -17.14 -16.63 -25.91
CA GLY A 59 -16.36 -17.65 -26.59
C GLY A 59 -15.02 -17.16 -27.14
N ASP A 60 -14.49 -16.05 -26.60
CA ASP A 60 -13.25 -15.42 -27.04
C ASP A 60 -12.22 -15.33 -25.91
N ASN A 61 -11.16 -16.13 -26.01
CA ASN A 61 -10.03 -16.13 -25.06
C ASN A 61 -9.15 -14.87 -25.15
N ASN A 62 -9.25 -14.08 -26.23
CA ASN A 62 -8.44 -12.87 -26.40
C ASN A 62 -8.82 -11.78 -25.40
N ILE A 63 -10.12 -11.55 -25.15
CA ILE A 63 -10.69 -11.70 -23.80
C ILE A 63 -9.74 -11.44 -22.61
N VAL A 64 -9.49 -12.56 -21.95
CA VAL A 64 -8.63 -12.68 -20.78
C VAL A 64 -7.18 -12.33 -21.10
N ASN A 65 -6.66 -12.75 -22.25
CA ASN A 65 -5.24 -12.54 -22.58
C ASN A 65 -4.88 -11.05 -22.67
N ASN A 66 -5.64 -10.29 -23.45
CA ASN A 66 -5.45 -8.84 -23.61
C ASN A 66 -5.76 -8.10 -22.31
N GLY A 67 -6.82 -8.52 -21.60
CA GLY A 67 -7.17 -7.96 -20.30
C GLY A 67 -6.08 -8.15 -19.25
N LYS A 68 -5.45 -9.34 -19.16
CA LYS A 68 -4.30 -9.60 -18.28
C LYS A 68 -3.11 -8.72 -18.65
N ILE A 69 -2.79 -8.58 -19.94
CA ILE A 69 -1.69 -7.73 -20.40
C ILE A 69 -1.93 -6.26 -20.00
N ALA A 70 -3.13 -5.74 -20.23
CA ALA A 70 -3.46 -4.36 -19.90
C ALA A 70 -3.50 -4.12 -18.38
N LEU A 71 -4.11 -5.03 -17.62
CA LEU A 71 -4.13 -4.97 -16.15
C LEU A 71 -2.71 -5.01 -15.57
N GLY A 72 -1.82 -5.83 -16.13
CA GLY A 72 -0.43 -5.92 -15.70
C GLY A 72 0.33 -4.60 -15.88
N LYS A 73 0.04 -3.82 -16.94
CA LYS A 73 0.65 -2.49 -17.15
C LYS A 73 0.21 -1.51 -16.07
N GLU A 74 -1.09 -1.43 -15.81
CA GLU A 74 -1.65 -0.52 -14.79
C GLU A 74 -1.19 -0.90 -13.38
N TYR A 75 -1.16 -2.21 -13.08
CA TYR A 75 -0.62 -2.71 -11.82
C TYR A 75 0.88 -2.39 -11.67
N GLY A 76 1.68 -2.49 -12.73
CA GLY A 76 3.10 -2.16 -12.69
C GLY A 76 3.38 -0.69 -12.37
N ILE A 77 2.54 0.23 -12.87
CA ILE A 77 2.60 1.67 -12.50
C ILE A 77 2.33 1.83 -11.00
N LEU A 78 1.28 1.17 -10.51
CA LEU A 78 0.91 1.19 -9.10
C LEU A 78 1.99 0.58 -8.20
N GLU A 79 2.60 -0.53 -8.61
CA GLU A 79 3.71 -1.19 -7.92
C GLU A 79 4.91 -0.24 -7.76
N SER A 80 5.30 0.42 -8.85
CA SER A 80 6.38 1.41 -8.85
C SER A 80 6.08 2.58 -7.93
N GLU A 81 4.89 3.18 -8.05
CA GLU A 81 4.50 4.32 -7.20
C GLU A 81 4.39 3.92 -5.72
N TRP A 82 3.92 2.71 -5.41
CA TRP A 82 3.86 2.21 -4.04
C TRP A 82 5.25 2.10 -3.41
N PHE A 83 6.24 1.60 -4.16
CA PHE A 83 7.62 1.60 -3.71
C PHE A 83 8.16 3.02 -3.51
N LEU A 84 7.97 3.89 -4.50
CA LEU A 84 8.44 5.27 -4.46
C LEU A 84 7.83 6.02 -3.29
N TYR A 85 6.52 5.90 -3.07
CA TYR A 85 5.82 6.49 -1.94
C TYR A 85 6.47 6.09 -0.62
N ARG A 86 6.56 4.78 -0.30
CA ARG A 86 7.14 4.33 0.96
C ARG A 86 8.58 4.84 1.16
N ASN A 87 9.40 4.80 0.11
CA ASN A 87 10.77 5.29 0.17
C ASN A 87 10.84 6.81 0.37
N ASN A 88 9.99 7.56 -0.33
CA ASN A 88 9.92 9.01 -0.23
C ASN A 88 9.42 9.44 1.15
N MET A 89 8.39 8.80 1.70
CA MET A 89 7.90 9.11 3.05
C MET A 89 8.98 8.88 4.12
N LYS A 90 9.69 7.73 4.05
CA LYS A 90 10.87 7.47 4.89
C LYS A 90 11.91 8.59 4.76
N ASN A 91 12.28 8.96 3.54
CA ASN A 91 13.31 9.97 3.29
C ASN A 91 12.87 11.39 3.67
N CYS A 92 11.60 11.73 3.48
CA CYS A 92 11.00 12.98 3.95
C CYS A 92 11.24 13.13 5.46
N ILE A 93 10.96 12.08 6.24
CA ILE A 93 11.12 12.09 7.69
C ILE A 93 12.59 12.09 8.09
N LEU A 94 13.45 11.30 7.43
CA LEU A 94 14.88 11.21 7.77
C LEU A 94 15.65 12.51 7.53
N ASN A 95 15.39 13.18 6.40
CA ASN A 95 16.26 14.22 5.88
C ASN A 95 15.76 15.65 6.14
N ASN A 96 14.58 15.82 6.72
CA ASN A 96 13.97 17.13 6.94
C ASN A 96 13.63 17.40 8.41
N SER A 97 13.50 18.68 8.75
CA SER A 97 12.82 19.08 9.98
C SER A 97 11.35 18.67 9.94
N SER A 98 10.72 18.45 11.09
CA SER A 98 9.32 17.96 11.17
C SER A 98 8.33 18.76 10.29
N LYS A 99 8.43 20.09 10.29
CA LYS A 99 7.57 20.96 9.45
C LYS A 99 7.83 20.75 7.94
N LYS A 100 9.09 20.61 7.53
CA LYS A 100 9.46 20.36 6.12
C LYS A 100 9.10 18.93 5.70
N ALA A 101 9.26 17.96 6.61
CA ALA A 101 8.86 16.57 6.40
C ALA A 101 7.36 16.46 6.13
N LYS A 102 6.50 17.15 6.89
CA LYS A 102 5.04 17.14 6.66
C LYS A 102 4.66 17.61 5.26
N LYS A 103 5.23 18.74 4.79
CA LYS A 103 5.00 19.23 3.42
C LYS A 103 5.49 18.26 2.34
N CYS A 104 6.66 17.65 2.54
CA CYS A 104 7.20 16.62 1.65
C CYS A 104 6.28 15.40 1.58
N MET A 105 5.75 14.96 2.72
CA MET A 105 4.82 13.83 2.83
C MET A 105 3.46 14.12 2.18
N GLU A 106 2.92 15.34 2.34
CA GLU A 106 1.68 15.77 1.66
C GLU A 106 1.83 15.70 0.15
N TYR A 107 2.95 16.22 -0.37
CA TYR A 107 3.27 16.16 -1.79
C TYR A 107 3.23 14.72 -2.30
N HIS A 108 4.00 13.80 -1.70
CA HIS A 108 4.03 12.41 -2.17
C HIS A 108 2.72 11.64 -1.95
N THR A 109 1.95 12.00 -0.94
CA THR A 109 0.61 11.42 -0.73
C THR A 109 -0.35 11.79 -1.86
N GLN A 110 -0.26 12.99 -2.42
CA GLN A 110 -1.08 13.38 -3.57
C GLN A 110 -0.75 12.58 -4.83
N TYR A 111 0.53 12.31 -5.09
CA TYR A 111 0.94 11.46 -6.22
C TYR A 111 0.43 10.03 -6.08
N LEU A 112 0.58 9.43 -4.88
CA LEU A 112 0.04 8.12 -4.60
C LEU A 112 -1.48 8.09 -4.79
N ARG A 113 -2.19 9.10 -4.25
CA ARG A 113 -3.65 9.21 -4.35
C ARG A 113 -4.10 9.24 -5.81
N ASN A 114 -3.43 10.02 -6.65
CA ASN A 114 -3.74 10.08 -8.08
C ASN A 114 -3.52 8.74 -8.77
N THR A 115 -2.43 8.05 -8.45
CA THR A 115 -2.15 6.70 -8.98
C THR A 115 -3.21 5.69 -8.55
N PHE A 116 -3.63 5.72 -7.28
CA PHE A 116 -4.73 4.88 -6.79
C PHE A 116 -6.05 5.19 -7.50
N ILE A 117 -6.38 6.47 -7.73
CA ILE A 117 -7.59 6.87 -8.45
C ILE A 117 -7.56 6.35 -9.89
N ASN A 118 -6.44 6.53 -10.59
CA ASN A 118 -6.30 6.08 -11.99
C ASN A 118 -6.45 4.56 -12.09
N TYR A 119 -5.76 3.81 -11.22
CA TYR A 119 -5.89 2.36 -11.16
C TYR A 119 -7.31 1.92 -10.84
N ASN A 120 -7.95 2.54 -9.83
CA ASN A 120 -9.33 2.23 -9.46
C ASN A 120 -10.31 2.50 -10.60
N ASN A 121 -10.15 3.63 -11.31
CA ASN A 121 -10.98 3.98 -12.45
C ASN A 121 -10.81 2.96 -13.58
N TYR A 122 -9.57 2.52 -13.86
CA TYR A 122 -9.29 1.49 -14.83
C TYR A 122 -10.02 0.18 -14.49
N ILE A 123 -9.81 -0.37 -13.29
CA ILE A 123 -10.43 -1.65 -12.91
C ILE A 123 -11.96 -1.53 -12.86
N SER A 124 -12.50 -0.42 -12.35
CA SER A 124 -13.94 -0.21 -12.23
C SER A 124 -14.62 -0.12 -13.60
N ASN A 125 -13.97 0.54 -14.57
CA ASN A 125 -14.48 0.61 -15.94
C ASN A 125 -14.41 -0.75 -16.64
N LEU A 126 -13.32 -1.49 -16.43
CA LEU A 126 -13.12 -2.82 -17.00
C LEU A 126 -14.15 -3.84 -16.46
N THR A 127 -14.60 -3.68 -15.22
CA THR A 127 -15.49 -4.63 -14.55
C THR A 127 -16.92 -4.14 -14.34
N ARG A 128 -17.38 -3.20 -15.16
CA ARG A 128 -18.71 -2.59 -15.05
C ARG A 128 -19.79 -3.49 -15.66
N LYS A 129 -20.94 -3.59 -15.00
CA LYS A 129 -22.10 -4.44 -15.37
C LYS A 129 -22.58 -4.28 -16.83
N ASN A 130 -22.49 -3.07 -17.38
CA ASN A 130 -22.95 -2.77 -18.74
C ASN A 130 -21.82 -2.74 -19.78
N GLY A 131 -20.60 -3.16 -19.42
CA GLY A 131 -19.48 -3.25 -20.37
C GLY A 131 -19.64 -4.39 -21.38
N TYR A 132 -20.34 -5.47 -21.01
CA TYR A 132 -20.61 -6.64 -21.83
C TYR A 132 -22.03 -7.17 -21.57
N LEU A 133 -22.74 -7.57 -22.62
CA LEU A 133 -24.14 -8.00 -22.53
C LEU A 133 -24.28 -9.21 -21.60
N GLY A 134 -24.96 -9.04 -20.48
CA GLY A 134 -25.37 -10.09 -19.53
C GLY A 134 -24.26 -10.70 -18.66
N VAL A 135 -23.28 -9.89 -18.26
CA VAL A 135 -22.52 -10.14 -17.03
C VAL A 135 -23.32 -9.56 -15.86
N GLU A 136 -23.58 -10.36 -14.82
CA GLU A 136 -24.38 -9.91 -13.68
C GLU A 136 -23.52 -9.14 -12.66
N GLY A 137 -23.89 -7.87 -12.42
CA GLY A 137 -23.37 -7.06 -11.32
C GLY A 137 -22.02 -6.39 -11.60
N ASP A 138 -21.74 -5.31 -10.85
CA ASP A 138 -20.42 -4.69 -10.84
C ASP A 138 -19.49 -5.51 -9.92
N THR A 139 -18.23 -5.68 -10.31
CA THR A 139 -17.22 -6.24 -9.40
C THR A 139 -16.97 -5.25 -8.27
N LYS A 140 -17.11 -5.70 -7.01
CA LYS A 140 -16.91 -4.86 -5.84
C LYS A 140 -15.48 -5.01 -5.32
N PHE A 141 -14.82 -3.88 -5.10
CA PHE A 141 -13.47 -3.82 -4.54
C PHE A 141 -13.49 -3.18 -3.15
N ASP A 142 -12.66 -3.68 -2.22
CA ASP A 142 -12.38 -3.00 -0.95
C ASP A 142 -11.25 -1.95 -1.07
N PHE A 143 -10.69 -1.83 -2.28
CA PHE A 143 -9.73 -0.79 -2.60
C PHE A 143 -10.43 0.57 -2.73
N LYS A 144 -10.28 1.41 -1.70
CA LYS A 144 -10.88 2.76 -1.62
C LYS A 144 -9.79 3.84 -1.63
N PRO A 145 -9.42 4.39 -2.80
CA PRO A 145 -8.27 5.28 -2.97
C PRO A 145 -8.19 6.45 -1.98
N ALA A 146 -9.29 7.17 -1.80
CA ALA A 146 -9.34 8.37 -0.96
C ALA A 146 -9.14 8.02 0.52
N ASP A 147 -9.82 6.98 1.01
CA ASP A 147 -9.75 6.54 2.40
C ASP A 147 -8.35 5.99 2.73
N ILE A 148 -7.80 5.16 1.84
CA ILE A 148 -6.48 4.58 1.99
C ILE A 148 -5.41 5.68 2.01
N ALA A 149 -5.42 6.61 1.04
CA ALA A 149 -4.43 7.68 0.98
C ALA A 149 -4.49 8.58 2.23
N THR A 150 -5.70 8.86 2.73
CA THR A 150 -5.90 9.66 3.96
C THR A 150 -5.29 8.95 5.17
N LYS A 151 -5.62 7.68 5.38
CA LYS A 151 -5.11 6.88 6.51
C LYS A 151 -3.59 6.71 6.46
N LEU A 152 -3.02 6.50 5.27
CA LEU A 152 -1.57 6.43 5.11
C LEU A 152 -0.89 7.76 5.43
N SER A 153 -1.46 8.88 4.98
CA SER A 153 -0.95 10.22 5.31
C SER A 153 -0.92 10.44 6.82
N GLU A 154 -2.01 10.11 7.52
CA GLU A 154 -2.10 10.21 8.97
C GLU A 154 -1.08 9.31 9.67
N ALA A 155 -0.94 8.05 9.22
CA ALA A 155 0.04 7.12 9.75
C ALA A 155 1.47 7.65 9.66
N TYR A 156 1.85 8.20 8.50
CA TYR A 156 3.18 8.77 8.30
C TYR A 156 3.39 10.11 9.04
N PHE A 157 2.34 10.91 9.22
CA PHE A 157 2.41 12.10 10.07
C PHE A 157 2.67 11.73 11.53
N ASN A 158 1.98 10.71 12.03
CA ASN A 158 2.22 10.17 13.36
C ASN A 158 3.61 9.54 13.46
N ALA A 159 4.07 8.83 12.41
CA ALA A 159 5.41 8.28 12.33
C ALA A 159 6.49 9.37 12.37
N ASN A 160 6.28 10.50 11.69
CA ASN A 160 7.18 11.66 11.75
C ASN A 160 7.27 12.24 13.17
N ASP A 161 6.14 12.38 13.85
CA ASP A 161 6.09 12.94 15.20
C ASP A 161 6.69 11.99 16.25
N ALA A 162 6.58 10.68 16.06
CA ALA A 162 7.27 9.65 16.82
C ALA A 162 8.78 9.64 16.54
N ALA A 163 9.17 9.64 15.26
CA ALA A 163 10.55 9.64 14.80
C ALA A 163 11.35 10.85 15.28
N GLY A 164 10.70 12.00 15.50
CA GLY A 164 11.33 13.19 16.07
C GLY A 164 11.85 13.03 17.50
N ARG A 165 11.50 11.93 18.19
CA ARG A 165 11.92 11.64 19.58
C ARG A 165 12.92 10.50 19.67
N MET A 166 13.16 9.82 18.56
CA MET A 166 14.07 8.70 18.47
C MET A 166 15.49 9.20 18.24
N LYS A 167 16.49 8.46 18.73
CA LYS A 167 17.88 8.67 18.33
C LYS A 167 18.07 8.29 16.85
N ALA A 168 19.15 8.77 16.23
CA ALA A 168 19.38 8.61 14.80
C ALA A 168 19.25 7.17 14.30
N ASP A 169 19.86 6.19 14.99
CA ASP A 169 19.82 4.79 14.57
C ASP A 169 18.43 4.16 14.80
N GLN A 170 17.78 4.43 15.93
CA GLN A 170 16.41 4.01 16.21
C GLN A 170 15.43 4.56 15.15
N LYS A 171 15.61 5.83 14.76
CA LYS A 171 14.80 6.47 13.72
C LYS A 171 14.97 5.77 12.37
N ARG A 172 16.20 5.42 11.99
CA ARG A 172 16.51 4.69 10.76
C ARG A 172 15.92 3.29 10.78
N GLU A 173 16.03 2.58 11.89
CA GLU A 173 15.45 1.24 12.06
C GLU A 173 13.92 1.28 12.00
N PHE A 174 13.29 2.15 12.78
CA PHE A 174 11.84 2.33 12.81
C PHE A 174 11.26 2.63 11.43
N LEU A 175 11.83 3.62 10.73
CA LEU A 175 11.37 3.97 9.38
C LEU A 175 11.82 2.95 8.32
N GLY A 176 12.86 2.17 8.60
CA GLY A 176 13.31 1.08 7.73
C GLY A 176 12.27 -0.03 7.61
N GLN A 177 11.48 -0.26 8.66
CA GLN A 177 10.40 -1.26 8.67
C GLN A 177 9.33 -1.00 7.60
N THR A 178 9.13 0.27 7.20
CA THR A 178 8.18 0.60 6.11
C THR A 178 8.62 0.05 4.77
N MET A 179 9.92 -0.25 4.60
CA MET A 179 10.51 -0.78 3.38
C MET A 179 10.64 -2.31 3.37
N SER A 180 10.18 -3.00 4.42
CA SER A 180 10.21 -4.47 4.47
C SER A 180 9.47 -5.12 3.29
N ASP A 181 9.87 -6.35 2.97
CA ASP A 181 9.23 -7.17 1.93
C ASP A 181 7.76 -7.48 2.24
N ASP A 182 7.39 -7.53 3.52
CA ASP A 182 5.99 -7.68 3.95
C ASP A 182 5.08 -6.59 3.36
N ASN A 183 5.62 -5.38 3.22
CA ASN A 183 4.94 -4.21 2.67
C ASN A 183 5.15 -4.05 1.15
N LYS A 184 5.96 -4.89 0.51
CA LYS A 184 6.16 -4.87 -0.94
C LYS A 184 4.98 -5.52 -1.64
N LEU A 185 4.50 -4.91 -2.73
CA LEU A 185 3.48 -5.52 -3.58
C LEU A 185 4.03 -6.78 -4.25
N THR A 186 3.19 -7.79 -4.32
CA THR A 186 3.47 -9.07 -4.95
C THR A 186 3.55 -8.86 -6.47
N PRO A 187 4.57 -9.42 -7.16
CA PRO A 187 4.67 -9.25 -8.60
C PRO A 187 3.40 -9.70 -9.33
N TYR A 188 2.96 -8.92 -10.33
CA TYR A 188 1.71 -9.17 -11.06
C TYR A 188 1.60 -10.63 -11.56
N ALA A 189 2.68 -11.19 -12.11
CA ALA A 189 2.71 -12.56 -12.64
C ALA A 189 2.39 -13.65 -11.59
N GLN A 190 2.56 -13.36 -10.30
CA GLN A 190 2.20 -14.29 -9.22
C GLN A 190 0.72 -14.14 -8.82
N LEU A 191 0.18 -12.92 -8.91
CA LEU A 191 -1.23 -12.64 -8.62
C LEU A 191 -2.15 -13.03 -9.78
N ALA A 192 -1.64 -13.02 -11.00
CA ALA A 192 -2.39 -13.19 -12.23
C ALA A 192 -2.47 -14.63 -12.75
N GLN A 193 -2.16 -15.60 -11.89
CA GLN A 193 -2.24 -17.03 -12.21
C GLN A 193 -3.69 -17.44 -12.43
#